data_AF-A0A9X8XBE4-F1
#
_entry.id   AF-A0A9X8XBE4-F1
#
_cell.length_a   1.000
_cell.length_b   1.000
_cell.length_c   1.000
_cell.angle_alpha   90.00
_cell.angle_beta   90.00
_cell.angle_gamma   90.00
#
_symmetry.space_group_name_H-M   'P 1'
#
loop_
_entity.id
_entity.type
_entity.pdbx_description
1 polymer ?
#
loop_
_entity_poly.entity_id
_entity_poly.type
_entity_poly.pdbx_seq_one_letter_code
_entity_poly.pdbx_strand_id
1 'polypeptide(L)'
;MNVKLNGNKALHKTFLSVGIHNKTYMINQPVLASFEEDFKNMTKVHIKINKKPKETNNGWNVLGVGDIEAEYEEVEGSIFLYLKS
;
A
#
# COMPACT_ATOMS: atom_id res chain seq x y z
N MET A 1 1.57 -5.42 -21.13
CA MET A 1 1.81 -4.53 -19.97
C MET A 1 0.85 -4.94 -18.85
N ASN A 2 1.37 -5.23 -17.65
CA ASN A 2 0.57 -5.76 -16.51
C ASN A 2 -0.07 -4.66 -15.64
N VAL A 3 -0.19 -3.45 -16.18
CA VAL A 3 -0.79 -2.28 -15.54
C VAL A 3 -1.92 -1.76 -16.43
N LYS A 4 -3.09 -1.48 -15.84
CA LYS A 4 -4.20 -0.78 -16.50
C LYS A 4 -4.37 0.60 -15.88
N LEU A 5 -4.36 1.63 -16.72
CA LEU A 5 -4.56 3.01 -16.28
C LEU A 5 -6.02 3.43 -16.42
N ASN A 6 -6.48 4.24 -15.47
CA ASN A 6 -7.77 4.92 -15.54
C ASN A 6 -7.64 6.27 -14.83
N GLY A 7 -7.36 7.33 -15.59
CA GLY A 7 -7.03 8.64 -15.04
C GLY A 7 -5.81 8.57 -14.13
N ASN A 8 -5.96 9.03 -12.89
CA ASN A 8 -4.93 9.07 -11.86
C ASN A 8 -4.82 7.78 -11.04
N LYS A 9 -5.36 6.67 -11.56
CA LYS A 9 -5.34 5.34 -10.91
C LYS A 9 -4.71 4.30 -11.83
N ALA A 10 -3.94 3.41 -11.23
CA ALA A 10 -3.29 2.29 -11.88
C ALA A 10 -3.64 0.98 -11.19
N LEU A 11 -4.19 0.04 -11.96
CA LEU A 11 -4.37 -1.34 -11.53
C LEU A 11 -3.13 -2.14 -11.92
N HIS A 12 -2.28 -2.45 -10.95
CA HIS A 12 -1.18 -3.39 -11.11
C HIS A 12 -1.74 -4.80 -10.91
N LYS A 13 -1.58 -5.69 -11.90
CA LYS A 13 -2.22 -7.03 -11.87
C LYS A 13 -1.38 -8.13 -11.22
N THR A 14 -0.10 -7.86 -10.95
CA THR A 14 0.86 -8.91 -10.54
C THR A 14 1.62 -8.49 -9.31
N PHE A 15 2.35 -7.37 -9.39
CA PHE A 15 3.08 -6.82 -8.26
C PHE A 15 3.17 -5.30 -8.34
N LEU A 16 3.46 -4.68 -7.20
CA LEU A 16 3.85 -3.29 -7.09
C LEU A 16 5.05 -3.17 -6.13
N SER A 17 6.08 -2.44 -6.57
CA SER A 17 7.21 -2.06 -5.73
C SER A 17 7.04 -0.60 -5.33
N VAL A 18 7.04 -0.29 -4.03
CA VAL A 18 6.89 1.07 -3.50
C VAL A 18 8.01 1.38 -2.51
N GLY A 19 8.64 2.53 -2.66
CA GLY A 19 9.58 3.05 -1.67
C GLY A 19 8.84 3.87 -0.61
N ILE A 20 9.01 3.53 0.67
CA ILE A 20 8.46 4.27 1.83
C ILE A 20 9.58 4.40 2.87
N HIS A 21 9.92 5.62 3.29
CA HIS A 21 10.98 5.93 4.27
C HIS A 21 12.29 5.14 4.06
N ASN A 22 12.86 5.21 2.85
CA ASN A 22 14.08 4.49 2.44
C ASN A 22 14.00 2.96 2.47
N LYS A 23 12.84 2.38 2.74
CA LYS A 23 12.57 0.95 2.62
C LYS A 23 11.76 0.68 1.35
N THR A 24 12.11 -0.36 0.62
CA THR A 24 11.34 -0.80 -0.55
C THR A 24 10.44 -1.96 -0.15
N TYR A 25 9.15 -1.81 -0.40
CA TYR A 25 8.13 -2.81 -0.15
C TYR A 25 7.68 -3.41 -1.48
N MET A 26 7.61 -4.74 -1.53
CA MET A 26 7.18 -5.47 -2.72
C MET A 26 5.86 -6.18 -2.42
N ILE A 27 4.79 -5.67 -3.03
CA ILE A 27 3.44 -6.20 -2.88
C ILE A 27 3.18 -7.16 -4.03
N ASN A 28 3.26 -8.45 -3.78
CA ASN A 28 3.13 -9.51 -4.79
C ASN A 28 1.67 -9.95 -5.02
N GLN A 29 0.80 -8.97 -5.25
CA GLN A 29 -0.62 -9.21 -5.57
C GLN A 29 -1.19 -8.08 -6.44
N PRO A 30 -2.39 -8.24 -7.01
CA PRO A 30 -3.07 -7.14 -7.66
C PRO A 30 -3.35 -5.99 -6.69
N VAL A 31 -3.00 -4.77 -7.08
CA VAL A 31 -3.21 -3.56 -6.26
C VAL A 31 -3.75 -2.42 -7.10
N LEU A 32 -4.54 -1.57 -6.45
CA LEU A 32 -5.00 -0.31 -7.02
C LEU A 32 -4.17 0.83 -6.41
N ALA A 33 -3.30 1.43 -7.21
CA ALA A 33 -2.51 2.59 -6.82
C ALA A 33 -3.18 3.87 -7.34
N SER A 34 -3.29 4.88 -6.49
CA SER A 34 -3.61 6.25 -6.89
C SER A 34 -2.34 7.08 -6.88
N PHE A 35 -2.18 7.93 -7.87
CA PHE A 35 -1.09 8.88 -8.00
C PHE A 35 -1.63 10.24 -8.41
N GLU A 36 -0.80 11.27 -8.37
CA GLU A 36 -1.17 12.60 -8.87
C GLU A 36 -0.72 12.75 -10.32
N GLU A 37 0.37 13.47 -10.58
CA GLU A 37 0.85 13.78 -11.93
C GLU A 37 1.73 12.67 -12.52
N ASP A 38 2.50 11.97 -11.68
CA ASP A 38 3.42 10.91 -12.06
C ASP A 38 3.21 9.70 -11.12
N PHE A 39 3.44 8.49 -11.62
CA PHE A 39 3.46 7.26 -10.82
C PHE A 39 4.44 7.31 -9.64
N LYS A 40 5.47 8.15 -9.75
CA LYS A 40 6.41 8.42 -8.65
C LYS A 40 5.72 9.13 -7.48
N ASN A 41 4.68 9.92 -7.75
CA ASN A 41 3.91 10.68 -6.76
C ASN A 41 2.67 9.86 -6.35
N MET A 42 2.92 8.66 -5.84
CA MET A 42 1.87 7.75 -5.39
C MET A 42 1.33 8.20 -4.04
N THR A 43 0.02 8.42 -3.95
CA THR A 43 -0.64 8.96 -2.76
C THR A 43 -1.38 7.90 -1.97
N LYS A 44 -1.82 6.81 -2.62
CA LYS A 44 -2.58 5.74 -1.98
C LYS A 44 -2.36 4.41 -2.66
N VAL A 45 -2.20 3.35 -1.87
CA VAL A 45 -2.22 1.97 -2.35
C VAL A 45 -3.33 1.23 -1.64
N HIS A 46 -4.28 0.71 -2.41
CA HIS A 46 -5.30 -0.19 -1.91
C HIS A 46 -4.88 -1.64 -2.17
N ILE A 47 -4.73 -2.39 -1.09
CA ILE A 47 -4.36 -3.80 -1.09
C ILE A 47 -5.48 -4.62 -0.45
N LYS A 48 -5.70 -5.83 -0.96
CA LYS A 48 -6.56 -6.80 -0.28
C LYS A 48 -5.73 -7.55 0.75
N ILE A 49 -6.26 -7.68 1.95
CA ILE A 49 -5.64 -8.41 3.05
C ILE A 49 -6.62 -9.47 3.56
N ASN A 50 -6.09 -10.65 3.87
CA ASN A 50 -6.90 -11.76 4.39
C ASN A 50 -6.88 -11.82 5.93
N LYS A 51 -5.99 -11.06 6.56
CA LYS A 51 -5.80 -10.99 8.01
C LYS A 51 -5.54 -9.55 8.40
N LYS A 52 -6.01 -9.15 9.57
CA LYS A 52 -5.70 -7.83 10.13
C LYS A 52 -4.18 -7.67 10.31
N PRO A 53 -3.62 -6.48 10.09
CA PRO A 53 -2.23 -6.20 10.40
C PRO A 53 -1.94 -6.46 11.89
N LYS A 54 -0.72 -6.88 12.21
CA LYS A 54 -0.27 -7.07 13.59
C LYS A 54 0.53 -5.87 14.04
N GLU A 55 0.26 -5.36 15.24
CA GLU A 55 1.06 -4.30 15.83
C GLU A 55 2.52 -4.76 16.03
N THR A 56 3.44 -3.85 15.78
CA THR A 56 4.89 -3.99 15.98
C THR A 56 5.39 -2.79 16.78
N ASN A 57 6.65 -2.80 17.23
CA ASN A 57 7.19 -1.74 18.07
C ASN A 57 7.01 -0.32 17.48
N ASN A 58 7.06 -0.17 16.15
CA ASN A 58 7.05 1.14 15.48
C ASN A 58 5.97 1.26 14.39
N GLY A 59 5.00 0.35 14.33
CA GLY A 59 4.02 0.32 13.24
C GLY A 59 3.27 -1.01 13.13
N TRP A 60 3.02 -1.46 11.90
CA TRP A 60 2.12 -2.58 11.62
C TRP A 60 2.71 -3.56 10.61
N ASN A 61 2.77 -4.83 10.98
CA ASN A 61 3.10 -5.92 10.07
C ASN A 61 1.87 -6.27 9.21
N VAL A 62 1.96 -6.03 7.92
CA VAL A 62 0.97 -6.45 6.93
C VAL A 62 1.47 -7.73 6.26
N LEU A 63 0.73 -8.83 6.45
CA LEU A 63 1.09 -10.11 5.88
C LEU A 63 1.21 -10.03 4.36
N GLY A 64 2.37 -10.42 3.82
CA GLY A 64 2.67 -10.36 2.39
C GLY A 64 3.20 -9.01 1.88
N VAL A 65 3.36 -8.02 2.76
CA VAL A 65 4.00 -6.73 2.45
C VAL A 65 5.22 -6.48 3.36
N GLY A 66 5.06 -6.64 4.68
CA GLY A 66 6.13 -6.41 5.67
C GLY A 66 5.70 -5.46 6.78
N ASP A 67 6.69 -4.98 7.55
CA ASP A 67 6.50 -4.03 8.65
C ASP A 67 6.45 -2.60 8.13
N ILE A 68 5.30 -1.94 8.29
CA ILE A 68 5.07 -0.57 7.83
C ILE A 68 4.98 0.36 9.03
N GLU A 69 5.84 1.37 9.07
CA GLU A 69 5.81 2.44 10.06
C GLU A 69 4.66 3.41 9.74
N ALA A 70 3.53 3.21 10.41
CA ALA A 70 2.29 3.93 10.12
C ALA A 70 1.38 4.02 11.35
N GLU A 71 0.49 5.01 11.34
CA GLU A 71 -0.68 5.05 12.22
C GLU A 71 -1.79 4.16 11.68
N TYR A 72 -2.57 3.56 12.58
CA TYR A 72 -3.64 2.64 12.25
C TYR A 72 -5.00 3.21 12.61
N GLU A 73 -5.93 3.08 11.67
CA GLU A 73 -7.33 3.41 11.86
C GLU A 73 -8.20 2.32 11.22
N GLU A 74 -9.30 1.94 11.90
CA GLU A 74 -10.30 1.02 11.36
C GLU A 74 -11.64 1.75 11.26
N VAL A 75 -12.15 1.88 10.04
CA VAL A 75 -13.43 2.56 9.75
C VAL A 75 -14.30 1.61 8.94
N GLU A 76 -15.48 1.27 9.48
CA GLU A 76 -16.48 0.43 8.81
C GLU A 76 -15.90 -0.90 8.24
N GLY A 77 -14.96 -1.52 8.96
CA GLY A 77 -14.30 -2.77 8.53
C GLY A 77 -13.21 -2.59 7.47
N SER A 78 -12.90 -1.36 7.08
CA SER A 78 -11.72 -1.00 6.28
C SER A 78 -10.58 -0.57 7.19
N ILE A 79 -9.36 -1.01 6.86
CA ILE A 79 -8.14 -0.67 7.61
C ILE A 79 -7.33 0.34 6.83
N PHE A 80 -6.95 1.43 7.50
CA PHE A 80 -6.12 2.49 6.95
C PHE A 80 -4.79 2.53 7.72
N LEU A 81 -3.70 2.57 6.96
CA LEU A 81 -2.35 2.80 7.48
C LEU A 81 -1.86 4.14 6.95
N TYR A 82 -1.69 5.12 7.82
CA TYR A 82 -1.20 6.46 7.47
C TYR A 82 0.29 6.55 7.75
N LEU A 83 1.07 6.83 6.70
CA LEU A 83 2.51 6.96 6.80
C LEU A 83 2.86 8.24 7.58
N LYS A 84 3.67 8.13 8.63
CA LYS A 84 4.16 9.28 9.40
C LYS A 84 5.22 10.02 8.60
N SER A 85 5.09 11.33 8.42
CA SER A 85 6.10 12.16 7.73
C SER A 85 7.40 12.32 8.52
#